data_AF-A0AA37HFI3-F1
#
_entry.id   AF-A0AA37HFI3-F1
#
_cell.length_a   1.000
_cell.length_b   1.000
_cell.length_c   1.000
_cell.angle_alpha   90.00
_cell.angle_beta   90.00
_cell.angle_gamma   90.00
#
_symmetry.space_group_name_H-M   'P 1'
#
loop_
_entity.id
_entity.type
_entity.pdbx_description
1 polymer ?
#
loop_
_entity_poly.entity_id
_entity_poly.type
_entity_poly.pdbx_seq_one_letter_code
_entity_poly.pdbx_strand_id
1 'polypeptide(L)'
;MGFAWETIGQSPGLLQLSTPRRVSLMLVYGDVRRQADSRDEVARLQEAVEAAGGLRPGLARHAALVGALIAAGELVQGVADAAFRETGRDAHDGATARLTGVLVRLAGAVWASWRSGFAAGAIPDRAEIARACAGLASTPLEIRLPEGFAFYAVYPEAYATAAAASGFDAGATVIGLRSIGTSLGAMVAAGLDGDLVTVRPTGHPFRRELRLSDALRDRFDPTRDVAIADEGPGLSGSSFGAVLGMLESRGIPADRVALFPSHAGAPGHQAAEETRRRYGQARRHVLTFDDLVLRAERPEHRLEAWLAPLVGPLTAPLEEISGGAWRRHRSDDRAAWPPANPMQERRKFLARTTHGTWLAKFVGLGAEGERKVGRARALHAAGFTPEVAGFRHGFLVERWIEAATPLDRTRLDPLRLAERVGDYLGFRATSFACGPGRGASLHALWEMARHNAAEALGDAAARAVDGWRAALPAFAAGMQPVETDNRVHPWEWLVLRDGTILKTDAVDHHAAHDLVGCQDIAWDVAGAAIEFGLEGAAGRHLSAVVARRTGRAPDPDLVAWLEIAYAAFQLGAATMAGHSADAEEQARLQAEAERYRRHLAARLRVASPDASPS
;
A
#
# COMPACT_ATOMS: atom_id res chain seq x y z
N MET A 1 -7.79 10.15 0.08
CA MET A 1 -9.08 9.74 0.67
C MET A 1 -10.20 10.16 -0.28
N GLY A 2 -10.50 9.33 -1.28
CA GLY A 2 -11.64 9.53 -2.16
C GLY A 2 -12.83 8.72 -1.64
N PHE A 3 -13.81 9.41 -1.04
CA PHE A 3 -15.16 8.88 -0.93
C PHE A 3 -15.98 9.45 -2.09
N ALA A 4 -16.83 8.61 -2.67
CA ALA A 4 -17.90 9.03 -3.55
C ALA A 4 -18.83 9.99 -2.78
N TRP A 5 -18.89 11.25 -3.21
CA TRP A 5 -19.82 12.26 -2.71
C TRP A 5 -20.84 12.60 -3.80
N GLU A 6 -21.82 11.73 -3.96
CA GLU A 6 -23.15 12.10 -4.48
C GLU A 6 -24.11 11.30 -3.59
N THR A 7 -24.76 11.86 -2.58
CA THR A 7 -25.98 12.68 -2.69
C THR A 7 -26.45 13.04 -1.27
N ILE A 8 -27.30 14.08 -1.15
CA ILE A 8 -28.22 14.47 -0.07
C ILE A 8 -27.81 15.77 0.64
N GLY A 9 -28.52 16.83 0.26
CA GLY A 9 -28.47 18.14 0.87
C GLY A 9 -29.48 18.34 2.01
N GLN A 10 -29.26 19.47 2.68
CA GLN A 10 -30.12 20.21 3.62
C GLN A 10 -30.10 19.82 5.12
N SER A 11 -29.31 20.60 5.86
CA SER A 11 -29.51 21.04 7.27
C SER A 11 -30.78 21.91 7.39
N PRO A 12 -31.41 22.14 8.58
CA PRO A 12 -30.73 22.43 9.86
C PRO A 12 -31.39 21.98 11.19
N GLY A 13 -30.60 22.02 12.28
CA GLY A 13 -31.11 22.02 13.65
C GLY A 13 -30.03 21.82 14.72
N LEU A 14 -29.55 22.92 15.31
CA LEU A 14 -28.68 22.94 16.49
C LEU A 14 -29.32 22.24 17.70
N LEU A 15 -28.53 21.46 18.44
CA LEU A 15 -28.56 21.41 19.90
C LEU A 15 -27.25 20.83 20.46
N GLN A 16 -26.67 21.58 21.40
CA GLN A 16 -25.48 21.24 22.18
C GLN A 16 -25.64 19.89 22.89
N LEU A 17 -24.54 19.13 23.04
CA LEU A 17 -24.13 18.53 24.31
C LEU A 17 -22.82 17.72 24.18
N SER A 18 -22.08 17.74 25.28
CA SER A 18 -20.98 16.85 25.71
C SER A 18 -19.56 17.13 25.20
N THR A 19 -18.68 17.28 26.19
CA THR A 19 -17.22 17.40 26.15
C THR A 19 -16.57 16.39 25.20
N PRO A 20 -15.49 16.75 24.48
CA PRO A 20 -14.82 15.82 23.58
C PRO A 20 -14.17 14.72 24.43
N ARG A 21 -14.66 13.47 24.31
CA ARG A 21 -13.87 12.29 24.66
C ARG A 21 -12.54 12.42 23.93
N ARG A 22 -11.41 12.38 24.66
CA ARG A 22 -10.09 12.22 24.04
C ARG A 22 -10.22 11.03 23.09
N VAL A 23 -10.06 11.26 21.80
CA VAL A 23 -9.97 10.18 20.82
C VAL A 23 -8.65 9.49 21.12
N SER A 24 -8.71 8.39 21.87
CA SER A 24 -7.58 7.51 22.14
C SER A 24 -7.04 6.99 20.81
N LEU A 25 -5.83 7.41 20.44
CA LEU A 25 -5.17 6.96 19.22
C LEU A 25 -4.59 5.56 19.46
N MET A 26 -5.23 4.53 18.91
CA MET A 26 -4.64 3.19 18.82
C MET A 26 -3.39 3.21 17.95
N LEU A 27 -2.40 2.39 18.27
CA LEU A 27 -1.14 2.27 17.54
C LEU A 27 -1.25 1.10 16.54
N VAL A 28 -1.31 1.41 15.25
CA VAL A 28 -1.49 0.41 14.17
C VAL A 28 -0.70 0.70 12.88
N TYR A 29 -0.33 1.96 12.63
CA TYR A 29 0.32 2.37 11.39
C TYR A 29 1.85 2.22 11.44
N GLY A 30 2.45 1.92 10.29
CA GLY A 30 3.89 1.92 10.06
C GLY A 30 4.21 2.39 8.65
N ASP A 31 5.30 3.16 8.49
CA ASP A 31 5.80 3.56 7.17
C ASP A 31 6.67 2.44 6.59
N VAL A 32 6.36 1.96 5.38
CA VAL A 32 7.21 0.98 4.68
C VAL A 32 8.41 1.70 4.06
N ARG A 33 9.60 1.42 4.61
CA ARG A 33 10.89 1.97 4.15
C ARG A 33 11.85 0.83 3.84
N ARG A 34 12.61 0.98 2.76
CA ARG A 34 13.64 0.02 2.37
C ARG A 34 15.00 0.70 2.36
N GLN A 35 15.96 0.07 3.02
CA GLN A 35 17.38 0.42 2.88
C GLN A 35 17.92 -0.23 1.60
N ALA A 36 18.67 0.53 0.81
CA ALA A 36 19.24 0.09 -0.45
C ALA A 36 20.62 0.72 -0.67
N ASP A 37 21.45 0.11 -1.51
CA ASP A 37 22.65 0.77 -2.03
C ASP A 37 22.36 1.46 -3.36
N SER A 38 22.92 2.64 -3.56
CA SER A 38 22.75 3.40 -4.81
C SER A 38 23.15 2.60 -6.05
N ARG A 39 24.17 1.73 -6.00
CA ARG A 39 24.59 0.92 -7.16
C ARG A 39 23.58 -0.16 -7.52
N ASP A 40 23.00 -0.81 -6.51
CA ASP A 40 21.96 -1.81 -6.71
C ASP A 40 20.72 -1.18 -7.36
N GLU A 41 20.38 0.03 -6.94
CA GLU A 41 19.26 0.79 -7.50
C GLU A 41 19.52 1.26 -8.94
N VAL A 42 20.77 1.63 -9.26
CA VAL A 42 21.18 1.91 -10.65
C VAL A 42 21.09 0.66 -11.51
N ALA A 43 21.56 -0.49 -11.02
CA ALA A 43 21.48 -1.76 -11.74
C ALA A 43 20.02 -2.14 -12.00
N ARG A 44 19.16 -2.04 -10.98
CA ARG A 44 17.72 -2.27 -11.11
C ARG A 44 17.06 -1.36 -12.15
N LEU A 45 17.44 -0.08 -12.21
CA LEU A 45 16.95 0.84 -13.25
C LEU A 45 17.43 0.45 -14.65
N GLN A 46 18.70 0.07 -14.80
CA GLN A 46 19.24 -0.40 -16.08
C GLN A 46 18.50 -1.65 -16.58
N GLU A 47 18.29 -2.63 -15.70
CA GLU A 47 17.54 -3.85 -16.02
C GLU A 47 16.10 -3.54 -16.42
N ALA A 48 15.41 -2.65 -15.70
CA ALA A 48 14.03 -2.24 -16.02
C ALA A 48 13.94 -1.58 -17.41
N VAL A 49 14.91 -0.73 -17.75
CA VAL A 49 14.98 -0.05 -19.05
C VAL A 49 15.31 -1.03 -20.18
N GLU A 50 16.26 -1.94 -19.97
CA GLU A 50 16.60 -2.99 -20.94
C GLU A 50 15.40 -3.93 -21.18
N ALA A 51 14.69 -4.34 -20.12
CA ALA A 51 13.48 -5.14 -20.21
C ALA A 51 12.39 -4.43 -21.04
N ALA A 52 12.16 -3.14 -20.80
CA ALA A 52 11.23 -2.35 -21.61
C ALA A 52 11.69 -2.21 -23.08
N GLY A 53 13.00 -2.06 -23.31
CA GLY A 53 13.60 -1.98 -24.65
C GLY A 53 13.47 -3.27 -25.47
N GLY A 54 13.49 -4.43 -24.81
CA GLY A 54 13.33 -5.74 -25.46
C GLY A 54 11.90 -6.10 -25.88
N LEU A 55 10.89 -5.34 -25.45
CA LEU A 55 9.49 -5.61 -25.73
C LEU A 55 9.02 -4.88 -27.00
N ARG A 56 8.11 -5.52 -27.74
CA ARG A 56 7.42 -4.88 -28.88
C ARG A 56 6.43 -3.80 -28.38
N PRO A 57 6.10 -2.79 -29.21
CA PRO A 57 5.05 -1.83 -28.89
C PRO A 57 3.74 -2.51 -28.45
N GLY A 58 3.05 -1.92 -27.47
CA GLY A 58 1.89 -2.50 -26.81
C GLY A 58 1.90 -2.34 -25.28
N LEU A 59 0.82 -2.76 -24.63
CA LEU A 59 0.61 -2.57 -23.19
C LEU A 59 1.73 -3.19 -22.33
N ALA A 60 2.29 -4.33 -22.72
CA ALA A 60 3.37 -4.97 -21.97
C ALA A 60 4.62 -4.08 -21.91
N ARG A 61 5.02 -3.48 -23.04
CA ARG A 61 6.12 -2.52 -23.09
C ARG A 61 5.79 -1.25 -22.30
N HIS A 62 4.55 -0.78 -22.39
CA HIS A 62 4.11 0.38 -21.63
C HIS A 62 4.20 0.15 -20.12
N ALA A 63 3.71 -0.99 -19.62
CA ALA A 63 3.80 -1.37 -18.22
C ALA A 63 5.26 -1.48 -17.73
N ALA A 64 6.15 -2.04 -18.57
CA ALA A 64 7.58 -2.08 -18.28
C ALA A 64 8.22 -0.68 -18.21
N LEU A 65 7.81 0.24 -19.10
CA LEU A 65 8.22 1.65 -19.05
C LEU A 65 7.76 2.34 -17.77
N VAL A 66 6.54 2.08 -17.32
CA VAL A 66 6.03 2.58 -16.03
C VAL A 66 6.84 1.99 -14.88
N GLY A 67 7.21 0.71 -14.94
CA GLY A 67 8.14 0.09 -13.98
C GLY A 67 9.50 0.80 -13.92
N ALA A 68 10.09 1.10 -15.08
CA ALA A 68 11.34 1.85 -15.17
C ALA A 68 11.22 3.29 -14.64
N LEU A 69 10.10 3.98 -14.91
CA LEU A 69 9.79 5.29 -14.34
C LEU A 69 9.74 5.24 -12.81
N ILE A 70 9.08 4.23 -12.24
CA ILE A 70 8.98 4.05 -10.79
C ILE A 70 10.38 3.80 -10.19
N ALA A 71 11.16 2.90 -10.79
CA ALA A 71 12.53 2.62 -10.32
C ALA A 71 13.42 3.87 -10.38
N ALA A 72 13.33 4.67 -11.45
CA ALA A 72 14.04 5.93 -11.56
C ALA A 72 13.60 6.95 -10.49
N GLY A 73 12.29 7.03 -10.22
CA GLY A 73 11.75 7.95 -9.22
C GLY A 73 12.17 7.60 -7.79
N GLU A 74 12.21 6.30 -7.47
CA GLU A 74 12.76 5.80 -6.21
C GLU A 74 14.25 6.11 -6.06
N LEU A 75 15.05 5.91 -7.11
CA LEU A 75 16.47 6.26 -7.12
C LEU A 75 16.69 7.77 -6.93
N VAL A 76 15.97 8.62 -7.68
CA VAL A 76 16.04 10.08 -7.53
C VAL A 76 15.65 10.51 -6.12
N GLN A 77 14.56 9.92 -5.57
CA GLN A 77 14.13 10.19 -4.20
C GLN A 77 15.23 9.83 -3.19
N GLY A 78 15.83 8.65 -3.31
CA GLY A 78 16.86 8.16 -2.39
C GLY A 78 18.11 9.02 -2.42
N VAL A 79 18.62 9.33 -3.63
CA VAL A 79 19.83 10.16 -3.81
C VAL A 79 19.58 11.59 -3.31
N ALA A 80 18.44 12.19 -3.63
CA ALA A 80 18.10 13.51 -3.13
C ALA A 80 17.97 13.53 -1.59
N ASP A 81 17.44 12.46 -0.98
CA ASP A 81 17.30 12.36 0.48
C ASP A 81 18.64 12.20 1.18
N ALA A 82 19.56 11.43 0.59
CA ALA A 82 20.94 11.33 1.07
C ALA A 82 21.60 12.73 1.06
N ALA A 83 21.52 13.46 -0.05
CA ALA A 83 22.05 14.81 -0.14
C ALA A 83 21.38 15.79 0.84
N PHE A 84 20.07 15.68 1.06
CA PHE A 84 19.35 16.49 2.04
C PHE A 84 19.83 16.20 3.47
N ARG A 85 20.09 14.93 3.83
CA ARG A 85 20.63 14.57 5.15
C ARG A 85 22.01 15.16 5.39
N GLU A 86 22.83 15.25 4.35
CA GLU A 86 24.18 15.82 4.44
C GLU A 86 24.18 17.36 4.52
N THR A 87 23.31 18.02 3.75
CA THR A 87 23.35 19.48 3.58
C THR A 87 22.28 20.23 4.38
N GLY A 88 21.25 19.52 4.87
CA GLY A 88 20.10 20.09 5.57
C GLY A 88 19.12 20.87 4.68
N ARG A 89 19.29 20.83 3.35
CA ARG A 89 18.49 21.59 2.38
C ARG A 89 18.32 20.85 1.05
N ASP A 90 17.21 21.13 0.37
CA ASP A 90 16.95 20.71 -1.00
C ASP A 90 17.78 21.55 -1.99
N ALA A 91 18.41 20.88 -2.95
CA ALA A 91 19.11 21.50 -4.06
C ALA A 91 18.81 20.73 -5.35
N HIS A 92 19.03 21.36 -6.51
CA HIS A 92 18.88 20.75 -7.83
C HIS A 92 20.20 20.84 -8.59
N ASP A 93 21.19 20.07 -8.14
CA ASP A 93 22.54 20.05 -8.69
C ASP A 93 23.11 18.62 -8.74
N GLY A 94 24.34 18.51 -9.26
CA GLY A 94 25.12 17.28 -9.20
C GLY A 94 24.42 16.05 -9.80
N ALA A 95 24.49 14.94 -9.06
CA ALA A 95 23.88 13.67 -9.46
C ALA A 95 22.35 13.75 -9.45
N THR A 96 21.76 14.46 -8.49
CA THR A 96 20.30 14.63 -8.38
C THR A 96 19.71 15.28 -9.63
N ALA A 97 20.31 16.36 -10.13
CA ALA A 97 19.86 17.03 -11.35
C ALA A 97 19.97 16.11 -12.59
N ARG A 98 21.09 15.39 -12.75
CA ARG A 98 21.29 14.46 -13.88
C ARG A 98 20.28 13.31 -13.87
N LEU A 99 20.05 12.70 -12.71
CA LEU A 99 19.07 11.63 -12.54
C LEU A 99 17.63 12.14 -12.74
N THR A 100 17.32 13.36 -12.29
CA THR A 100 16.03 14.01 -12.56
C THR A 100 15.82 14.19 -14.08
N GLY A 101 16.86 14.53 -14.83
CA GLY A 101 16.79 14.60 -16.30
C GLY A 101 16.49 13.25 -16.96
N VAL A 102 17.06 12.14 -16.46
CA VAL A 102 16.70 10.78 -16.92
C VAL A 102 15.26 10.45 -16.58
N LEU A 103 14.82 10.80 -15.37
CA LEU A 103 13.45 10.58 -14.91
C LEU A 103 12.43 11.29 -15.79
N VAL A 104 12.66 12.57 -16.16
CA VAL A 104 11.80 13.32 -17.08
C VAL A 104 11.79 12.70 -18.48
N ARG A 105 12.93 12.20 -18.99
CA ARG A 105 12.96 11.48 -20.28
C ARG A 105 12.15 10.20 -20.25
N LEU A 106 12.23 9.41 -19.17
CA LEU A 106 11.40 8.23 -18.97
C LEU A 106 9.91 8.59 -18.87
N ALA A 107 9.57 9.65 -18.16
CA ALA A 107 8.20 10.17 -18.11
C ALA A 107 7.69 10.58 -19.50
N GLY A 108 8.53 11.24 -20.30
CA GLY A 108 8.26 11.55 -21.71
C GLY A 108 8.02 10.29 -22.55
N ALA A 109 8.79 9.22 -22.34
CA ALA A 109 8.60 7.94 -23.01
C ALA A 109 7.27 7.27 -22.63
N VAL A 110 6.93 7.25 -21.34
CA VAL A 110 5.63 6.76 -20.83
C VAL A 110 4.50 7.58 -21.43
N TRP A 111 4.60 8.90 -21.42
CA TRP A 111 3.57 9.79 -21.93
C TRP A 111 3.37 9.66 -23.44
N ALA A 112 4.47 9.58 -24.21
CA ALA A 112 4.44 9.31 -25.64
C ALA A 112 3.82 7.93 -25.96
N SER A 113 4.11 6.92 -25.13
CA SER A 113 3.50 5.60 -25.22
C SER A 113 2.00 5.66 -24.98
N TRP A 114 1.55 6.29 -23.89
CA TRP A 114 0.13 6.43 -23.57
C TRP A 114 -0.64 7.19 -24.66
N ARG A 115 -0.19 8.39 -25.06
CA ARG A 115 -0.90 9.21 -26.08
C ARG A 115 -0.97 8.57 -27.46
N SER A 116 -0.15 7.56 -27.73
CA SER A 116 -0.12 6.86 -29.02
C SER A 116 -0.89 5.53 -28.99
N GLY A 117 -1.53 5.16 -27.87
CA GLY A 117 -2.16 3.84 -27.72
C GLY A 117 -1.12 2.73 -27.61
N PHE A 118 -0.03 3.01 -26.88
CA PHE A 118 1.12 2.15 -26.63
C PHE A 118 2.06 1.89 -27.83
N ALA A 119 1.92 2.66 -28.90
CA ALA A 119 2.69 2.47 -30.14
C ALA A 119 4.09 3.12 -30.12
N ALA A 120 4.29 4.20 -29.36
CA ALA A 120 5.50 5.02 -29.36
C ALA A 120 6.16 5.12 -27.97
N GLY A 121 7.22 5.94 -27.88
CA GLY A 121 7.96 6.24 -26.66
C GLY A 121 9.41 5.79 -26.76
N ALA A 122 10.32 6.74 -27.00
CA ALA A 122 11.75 6.49 -27.07
C ALA A 122 12.31 6.26 -25.66
N ILE A 123 12.98 5.13 -25.47
CA ILE A 123 13.52 4.75 -24.16
C ILE A 123 14.98 5.21 -24.10
N PRO A 124 15.41 5.91 -23.03
CA PRO A 124 16.83 6.17 -22.78
C PRO A 124 17.63 4.87 -22.84
N ASP A 125 18.79 4.87 -23.48
CA ASP A 125 19.64 3.69 -23.51
C ASP A 125 20.45 3.50 -22.21
N ARG A 126 21.07 2.33 -22.06
CA ARG A 126 21.90 2.02 -20.88
C ARG A 126 23.06 3.02 -20.71
N ALA A 127 23.62 3.52 -21.81
CA ALA A 127 24.75 4.44 -21.78
C ALA A 127 24.33 5.83 -21.26
N GLU A 128 23.12 6.29 -21.58
CA GLU A 128 22.53 7.49 -21.00
C GLU A 128 22.36 7.37 -19.49
N ILE A 129 21.83 6.25 -19.02
CA ILE A 129 21.67 6.00 -17.57
C ILE A 129 23.04 5.99 -16.90
N ALA A 130 24.01 5.27 -17.46
CA ALA A 130 25.37 5.23 -16.94
C ALA A 130 26.02 6.62 -16.87
N ARG A 131 25.83 7.47 -17.89
CA ARG A 131 26.30 8.87 -17.89
C ARG A 131 25.63 9.70 -16.79
N ALA A 132 24.33 9.55 -16.58
CA ALA A 132 23.63 10.28 -15.53
C ALA A 132 24.10 9.87 -14.12
N CYS A 133 24.39 8.58 -13.95
CA CYS A 133 24.90 7.99 -12.71
C CYS A 133 26.42 8.15 -12.53
N ALA A 134 27.13 8.74 -13.50
CA ALA A 134 28.57 8.91 -13.42
C ALA A 134 28.95 9.75 -12.19
N GLY A 135 29.90 9.23 -11.40
CA GLY A 135 30.34 9.84 -10.15
C GLY A 135 29.42 9.60 -8.95
N LEU A 136 28.33 8.83 -9.08
CA LEU A 136 27.52 8.42 -7.93
C LEU A 136 28.28 7.35 -7.13
N ALA A 137 28.69 7.70 -5.91
CA ALA A 137 29.32 6.75 -5.00
C ALA A 137 28.29 5.70 -4.53
N SER A 138 28.79 4.54 -4.09
CA SER A 138 27.99 3.59 -3.30
C SER A 138 27.62 4.30 -2.00
N THR A 139 26.31 4.45 -1.76
CA THR A 139 25.78 5.24 -0.64
C THR A 139 24.48 4.61 -0.17
N PRO A 140 24.28 4.45 1.15
CA PRO A 140 23.05 3.92 1.70
C PRO A 140 21.90 4.90 1.48
N LEU A 141 20.89 4.42 0.76
CA LEU A 141 19.65 5.10 0.44
C LEU A 141 18.52 4.56 1.31
N GLU A 142 17.67 5.47 1.80
CA GLU A 142 16.36 5.13 2.35
C GLU A 142 15.30 5.45 1.30
N ILE A 143 14.63 4.41 0.78
CA ILE A 143 13.57 4.54 -0.22
C ILE A 143 12.23 4.31 0.47
N ARG A 144 11.29 5.24 0.26
CA ARG A 144 9.91 5.10 0.70
C ARG A 144 9.09 4.46 -0.41
N LEU A 145 8.33 3.42 -0.07
CA LEU A 145 7.43 2.78 -1.03
C LEU A 145 6.42 3.82 -1.57
N PRO A 146 6.33 4.02 -2.89
CA PRO A 146 5.27 4.84 -3.48
C PRO A 146 3.90 4.16 -3.34
N GLU A 147 3.21 4.40 -2.23
CA GLU A 147 1.99 3.67 -1.86
C GLU A 147 0.87 3.77 -2.91
N GLY A 148 0.66 4.93 -3.53
CA GLY A 148 -0.30 5.08 -4.62
C GLY A 148 -0.06 4.09 -5.77
N PHE A 149 1.20 3.79 -6.10
CA PHE A 149 1.56 2.80 -7.11
C PHE A 149 1.39 1.36 -6.60
N ALA A 150 1.57 1.12 -5.30
CA ALA A 150 1.54 -0.21 -4.70
C ALA A 150 0.13 -0.68 -4.30
N PHE A 151 -0.76 0.23 -3.91
CA PHE A 151 -2.02 -0.09 -3.24
C PHE A 151 -3.25 0.65 -3.80
N TYR A 152 -3.12 1.92 -4.19
CA TYR A 152 -4.29 2.79 -4.40
C TYR A 152 -4.67 3.02 -5.87
N ALA A 153 -4.03 2.31 -6.82
CA ALA A 153 -4.29 2.46 -8.25
C ALA A 153 -4.11 3.91 -8.74
N VAL A 154 -3.06 4.59 -8.27
CA VAL A 154 -2.64 5.90 -8.79
C VAL A 154 -1.79 5.67 -10.02
N TYR A 155 -2.22 6.16 -11.19
CA TYR A 155 -1.52 5.94 -12.46
C TYR A 155 -0.72 7.18 -12.86
N PRO A 156 0.61 7.06 -13.10
CA PRO A 156 1.43 8.17 -13.60
C PRO A 156 0.84 8.89 -14.84
N GLU A 157 0.16 8.14 -15.71
CA GLU A 157 -0.46 8.61 -16.94
C GLU A 157 -1.62 9.59 -16.68
N ALA A 158 -2.31 9.47 -15.54
CA ALA A 158 -3.34 10.42 -15.11
C ALA A 158 -2.75 11.83 -14.96
N TYR A 159 -1.54 11.91 -14.42
CA TYR A 159 -0.88 13.19 -14.13
C TYR A 159 -0.40 13.88 -15.40
N ALA A 160 0.19 13.16 -16.35
CA ALA A 160 0.55 13.74 -17.65
C ALA A 160 -0.68 14.16 -18.46
N THR A 161 -1.77 13.37 -18.40
CA THR A 161 -3.03 13.71 -19.08
C THR A 161 -3.68 14.95 -18.47
N ALA A 162 -3.79 15.02 -17.15
CA ALA A 162 -4.32 16.18 -16.44
C ALA A 162 -3.47 17.43 -16.69
N ALA A 163 -2.15 17.28 -16.73
CA ALA A 163 -1.21 18.34 -17.06
C ALA A 163 -1.41 18.88 -18.48
N ALA A 164 -1.48 18.01 -19.49
CA ALA A 164 -1.71 18.41 -20.88
C ALA A 164 -3.07 19.11 -21.09
N ALA A 165 -4.07 18.79 -20.27
CA ALA A 165 -5.39 19.41 -20.29
C ALA A 165 -5.51 20.66 -19.39
N SER A 166 -4.47 21.03 -18.64
CA SER A 166 -4.56 22.07 -17.61
C SER A 166 -4.67 23.51 -18.15
N GLY A 167 -4.23 23.73 -19.40
CA GLY A 167 -4.13 25.07 -19.99
C GLY A 167 -2.97 25.91 -19.45
N PHE A 168 -2.01 25.31 -18.74
CA PHE A 168 -0.76 25.96 -18.33
C PHE A 168 0.21 26.10 -19.50
N ASP A 169 1.03 27.16 -19.48
CA ASP A 169 2.02 27.42 -20.52
C ASP A 169 3.13 26.35 -20.54
N ALA A 170 3.69 26.11 -21.72
CA ALA A 170 4.88 25.28 -21.88
C ALA A 170 6.06 25.88 -21.08
N GLY A 171 6.84 25.03 -20.40
CA GLY A 171 8.00 25.47 -19.61
C GLY A 171 7.71 25.85 -18.15
N ALA A 172 6.54 25.49 -17.61
CA ALA A 172 6.25 25.62 -16.17
C ALA A 172 7.30 24.89 -15.29
N THR A 173 7.57 25.45 -14.10
CA THR A 173 8.41 24.76 -13.11
C THR A 173 7.54 23.77 -12.32
N VAL A 174 7.84 22.49 -12.43
CA VAL A 174 7.14 21.42 -11.71
C VAL A 174 7.89 21.06 -10.43
N ILE A 175 7.17 21.05 -9.31
CA ILE A 175 7.64 20.63 -8.00
C ILE A 175 7.03 19.27 -7.66
N GLY A 176 7.85 18.22 -7.67
CA GLY A 176 7.48 16.91 -7.15
C GLY A 176 7.75 16.81 -5.64
N LEU A 177 6.74 16.49 -4.84
CA LEU A 177 6.95 16.24 -3.40
C LEU A 177 7.55 14.85 -3.22
N ARG A 178 8.76 14.78 -2.65
CA ARG A 178 9.53 13.52 -2.63
C ARG A 178 8.77 12.41 -1.91
N SER A 179 8.86 11.20 -2.46
CA SER A 179 8.05 9.97 -2.31
C SER A 179 7.48 9.63 -3.70
N ILE A 180 6.19 9.33 -3.81
CA ILE A 180 5.49 9.13 -5.08
C ILE A 180 5.48 10.40 -5.96
N GLY A 181 5.45 11.59 -5.35
CA GLY A 181 5.46 12.87 -6.06
C GLY A 181 6.74 13.11 -6.89
N THR A 182 7.82 12.36 -6.65
CA THR A 182 9.02 12.38 -7.52
C THR A 182 8.67 11.91 -8.94
N SER A 183 8.04 10.72 -9.07
CA SER A 183 7.65 10.17 -10.38
C SER A 183 6.45 10.92 -10.96
N LEU A 184 5.48 11.31 -10.12
CA LEU A 184 4.29 12.03 -10.57
C LEU A 184 4.65 13.43 -11.07
N GLY A 185 5.58 14.13 -10.41
CA GLY A 185 6.12 15.40 -10.89
C GLY A 185 6.78 15.27 -12.26
N ALA A 186 7.49 14.16 -12.51
CA ALA A 186 8.06 13.92 -13.84
C ALA A 186 7.00 13.73 -14.93
N MET A 187 5.87 13.09 -14.60
CA MET A 187 4.74 12.96 -15.51
C MET A 187 4.03 14.29 -15.77
N VAL A 188 3.87 15.13 -14.75
CA VAL A 188 3.36 16.49 -14.94
C VAL A 188 4.31 17.29 -15.82
N ALA A 189 5.62 17.21 -15.59
CA ALA A 189 6.63 17.85 -16.44
C ALA A 189 6.55 17.36 -17.89
N ALA A 190 6.39 16.05 -18.12
CA ALA A 190 6.19 15.49 -19.46
C ALA A 190 4.88 15.97 -20.12
N GLY A 191 3.82 16.19 -19.35
CA GLY A 191 2.53 16.72 -19.82
C GLY A 191 2.56 18.20 -20.18
N LEU A 192 3.35 19.00 -19.46
CA LEU A 192 3.51 20.45 -19.66
C LEU A 192 4.69 20.86 -20.54
N ASP A 193 5.55 19.92 -20.94
CA ASP A 193 6.88 20.24 -21.48
C ASP A 193 7.66 21.19 -20.53
N GLY A 194 7.66 20.84 -19.24
CA GLY A 194 8.19 21.65 -18.15
C GLY A 194 9.46 21.08 -17.51
N ASP A 195 10.04 21.84 -16.58
CA ASP A 195 11.22 21.45 -15.82
C ASP A 195 10.83 20.85 -14.46
N LEU A 196 11.44 19.73 -14.06
CA LEU A 196 11.19 19.12 -12.75
C LEU A 196 12.25 19.52 -11.72
N VAL A 197 11.77 19.93 -10.54
CA VAL A 197 12.51 19.92 -9.28
C VAL A 197 11.77 19.11 -8.24
N THR A 198 12.48 18.54 -7.28
CA THR A 198 11.88 17.73 -6.21
C THR A 198 12.25 18.28 -4.85
N VAL A 199 11.30 18.30 -3.91
CA VAL A 199 11.51 18.86 -2.56
C VAL A 199 10.97 17.92 -1.48
N ARG A 200 11.55 17.97 -0.28
CA ARG A 200 11.08 17.21 0.90
C ARG A 200 10.63 18.18 1.99
N PRO A 201 9.32 18.38 2.16
CA PRO A 201 8.80 18.99 3.36
C PRO A 201 9.18 18.14 4.60
N THR A 202 9.80 18.75 5.60
CA THR A 202 10.29 18.09 6.83
C THR A 202 9.62 18.66 8.08
N GLY A 203 9.97 18.17 9.27
CA GLY A 203 9.34 18.59 10.52
C GLY A 203 8.07 17.81 10.86
N HIS A 204 7.24 18.38 11.75
CA HIS A 204 6.07 17.71 12.30
C HIS A 204 5.05 17.34 11.19
N PRO A 205 4.42 16.16 11.21
CA PRO A 205 3.52 15.70 10.13
C PRO A 205 2.37 16.67 9.76
N PHE A 206 1.91 17.48 10.72
CA PHE A 206 0.86 18.48 10.50
C PHE A 206 1.38 19.93 10.32
N ARG A 207 2.70 20.14 10.43
CA ARG A 207 3.37 21.44 10.31
C ARG A 207 4.70 21.24 9.61
N ARG A 208 4.63 20.96 8.31
CA ARG A 208 5.82 20.71 7.49
C ARG A 208 6.46 22.02 7.06
N GLU A 209 7.78 21.99 6.90
CA GLU A 209 8.58 23.14 6.47
C GLU A 209 9.51 22.75 5.31
N LEU A 210 9.77 23.71 4.42
CA LEU A 210 10.74 23.57 3.33
C LEU A 210 12.07 24.20 3.71
N ARG A 211 13.16 23.53 3.33
CA ARG A 211 14.52 24.06 3.44
C ARG A 211 15.18 23.95 2.08
N LEU A 212 15.32 25.07 1.38
CA LEU A 212 15.87 25.12 0.01
C LEU A 212 17.23 25.82 0.02
N SER A 213 18.14 25.38 -0.86
CA SER A 213 19.33 26.16 -1.22
C SER A 213 18.93 27.47 -1.90
N ASP A 214 19.79 28.48 -1.84
CA ASP A 214 19.51 29.78 -2.43
C ASP A 214 19.35 29.66 -3.95
N ALA A 215 20.24 28.90 -4.61
CA ALA A 215 20.15 28.61 -6.04
C ALA A 215 18.82 27.96 -6.44
N LEU A 216 18.26 27.04 -5.64
CA LEU A 216 16.96 26.44 -5.94
C LEU A 216 15.82 27.43 -5.65
N ARG A 217 15.91 28.21 -4.58
CA ARG A 217 14.93 29.24 -4.22
C ARG A 217 14.81 30.32 -5.31
N ASP A 218 15.93 30.71 -5.90
CA ASP A 218 16.00 31.74 -6.94
C ASP A 218 15.40 31.28 -8.28
N ARG A 219 15.19 29.97 -8.48
CA ARG A 219 14.44 29.46 -9.66
C ARG A 219 12.97 29.82 -9.63
N PHE A 220 12.41 30.13 -8.46
CA PHE A 220 11.01 30.51 -8.30
C PHE A 220 10.88 32.02 -8.42
N ASP A 221 10.66 32.45 -9.66
CA ASP A 221 10.39 33.83 -10.05
C ASP A 221 8.87 34.08 -10.22
N PRO A 222 8.33 35.27 -9.87
CA PRO A 222 6.90 35.58 -9.97
C PRO A 222 6.28 35.51 -11.37
N THR A 223 7.08 35.47 -12.44
CA THR A 223 6.59 35.41 -13.82
C THR A 223 6.37 34.00 -14.35
N ARG A 224 6.81 32.96 -13.63
CA ARG A 224 6.70 31.57 -14.06
C ARG A 224 5.50 30.88 -13.42
N ASP A 225 4.86 30.05 -14.23
CA ASP A 225 3.84 29.14 -13.72
C ASP A 225 4.50 27.98 -12.97
N VAL A 226 3.83 27.55 -11.89
CA VAL A 226 4.33 26.50 -11.00
C VAL A 226 3.29 25.40 -10.83
N ALA A 227 3.69 24.17 -11.09
CA ALA A 227 2.86 22.98 -10.87
C ALA A 227 3.39 22.19 -9.68
N ILE A 228 2.53 21.72 -8.78
CA ILE A 228 2.92 20.91 -7.62
C ILE A 228 2.25 19.54 -7.71
N ALA A 229 3.05 18.47 -7.73
CA ALA A 229 2.57 17.10 -7.90
C ALA A 229 2.87 16.24 -6.67
N ASP A 230 1.83 15.56 -6.17
CA ASP A 230 1.91 14.56 -5.11
C ASP A 230 0.63 13.69 -5.09
N GLU A 231 0.61 12.64 -4.28
CA GLU A 231 -0.61 11.86 -4.02
C GLU A 231 -1.61 12.59 -3.11
N GLY A 232 -1.13 13.43 -2.18
CA GLY A 232 -1.93 14.07 -1.11
C GLY A 232 -3.16 14.88 -1.56
N PRO A 233 -3.85 15.58 -0.65
CA PRO A 233 -3.31 16.20 0.57
C PRO A 233 -3.36 15.38 1.88
N GLY A 234 -3.88 14.16 1.89
CA GLY A 234 -3.91 13.33 3.12
C GLY A 234 -4.62 14.00 4.32
N LEU A 235 -4.26 13.62 5.56
CA LEU A 235 -4.94 14.09 6.78
C LEU A 235 -4.76 15.58 7.09
N SER A 236 -3.65 16.20 6.71
CA SER A 236 -3.30 17.58 7.08
C SER A 236 -3.02 18.51 5.91
N GLY A 237 -2.70 18.00 4.72
CA GLY A 237 -2.25 18.81 3.58
C GLY A 237 -0.93 19.55 3.80
N SER A 238 -0.20 19.27 4.88
CA SER A 238 0.93 20.08 5.33
C SER A 238 2.08 20.13 4.32
N SER A 239 2.32 19.06 3.56
CA SER A 239 3.34 19.03 2.50
C SER A 239 3.03 20.02 1.37
N PHE A 240 1.79 20.02 0.87
CA PHE A 240 1.32 21.04 -0.08
C PHE A 240 1.35 22.43 0.55
N GLY A 241 0.88 22.57 1.79
CA GLY A 241 0.85 23.83 2.53
C GLY A 241 2.23 24.48 2.68
N ALA A 242 3.28 23.68 2.92
CA ALA A 242 4.65 24.15 3.02
C ALA A 242 5.17 24.74 1.71
N VAL A 243 4.85 24.10 0.58
CA VAL A 243 5.25 24.59 -0.75
C VAL A 243 4.46 25.83 -1.12
N LEU A 244 3.14 25.81 -0.94
CA LEU A 244 2.28 26.96 -1.21
C LEU A 244 2.70 28.19 -0.39
N GLY A 245 3.04 28.02 0.89
CA GLY A 245 3.53 29.11 1.73
C GLY A 245 4.89 29.67 1.25
N MET A 246 5.77 28.83 0.74
CA MET A 246 7.04 29.26 0.15
C MET A 246 6.81 30.06 -1.16
N LEU A 247 5.91 29.61 -2.02
CA LEU A 247 5.59 30.33 -3.26
C LEU A 247 4.91 31.68 -2.97
N GLU A 248 3.98 31.72 -2.01
CA GLU A 248 3.33 32.96 -1.54
C GLU A 248 4.36 33.96 -0.99
N SER A 249 5.34 33.51 -0.19
CA SER A 249 6.39 34.40 0.34
C SER A 249 7.37 34.91 -0.72
N ARG A 250 7.45 34.23 -1.87
CA ARG A 250 8.17 34.68 -3.07
C ARG A 250 7.35 35.61 -3.96
N GLY A 251 6.09 35.88 -3.60
CA GLY A 251 5.21 36.73 -4.37
C GLY A 251 4.64 36.08 -5.63
N ILE A 252 4.65 34.75 -5.72
CA ILE A 252 4.04 34.03 -6.85
C ILE A 252 2.52 34.05 -6.66
N PRO A 253 1.77 34.62 -7.62
CA PRO A 253 0.31 34.69 -7.57
C PRO A 253 -0.35 33.29 -7.57
N ALA A 254 -1.44 33.14 -6.82
CA ALA A 254 -2.12 31.84 -6.69
C ALA A 254 -2.72 31.31 -8.01
N ASP A 255 -3.06 32.20 -8.96
CA ASP A 255 -3.57 31.84 -10.28
C ASP A 255 -2.49 31.28 -11.22
N ARG A 256 -1.21 31.50 -10.90
CA ARG A 256 -0.04 30.86 -11.55
C ARG A 256 0.38 29.54 -10.89
N VAL A 257 -0.35 29.09 -9.87
CA VAL A 257 -0.07 27.84 -9.16
C VAL A 257 -1.14 26.80 -9.46
N ALA A 258 -0.72 25.65 -10.00
CA ALA A 258 -1.56 24.47 -10.15
C ALA A 258 -1.12 23.34 -9.22
N LEU A 259 -2.11 22.62 -8.70
CA LEU A 259 -1.92 21.41 -7.92
C LEU A 259 -2.39 20.21 -8.72
N PHE A 260 -1.60 19.15 -8.68
CA PHE A 260 -1.89 17.85 -9.25
C PHE A 260 -1.93 16.81 -8.11
N PRO A 261 -3.05 16.72 -7.37
CA PRO A 261 -3.27 15.67 -6.38
C PRO A 261 -3.89 14.42 -7.01
N SER A 262 -3.91 13.29 -6.29
CA SER A 262 -4.55 12.06 -6.77
C SER A 262 -6.08 12.11 -6.72
N HIS A 263 -6.66 13.09 -6.01
CA HIS A 263 -8.10 13.24 -5.83
C HIS A 263 -8.53 14.70 -5.62
N ALA A 264 -9.79 15.01 -5.92
CA ALA A 264 -10.35 16.36 -5.78
C ALA A 264 -10.72 16.77 -4.33
N GLY A 265 -10.59 15.87 -3.36
CA GLY A 265 -10.86 16.15 -1.95
C GLY A 265 -9.97 17.25 -1.35
N ALA A 266 -10.49 17.94 -0.33
CA ALA A 266 -9.73 18.92 0.47
C ALA A 266 -8.78 18.23 1.47
N PRO A 267 -7.80 18.96 2.05
CA PRO A 267 -7.02 18.48 3.19
C PRO A 267 -7.93 17.99 4.33
N GLY A 268 -7.52 16.92 5.01
CA GLY A 268 -8.32 16.30 6.08
C GLY A 268 -8.48 17.17 7.34
N HIS A 269 -9.12 16.60 8.36
CA HIS A 269 -9.53 17.32 9.57
C HIS A 269 -8.36 17.88 10.40
N GLN A 270 -7.14 17.34 10.26
CA GLN A 270 -5.92 17.82 10.93
C GLN A 270 -5.25 19.00 10.19
N ALA A 271 -5.83 19.48 9.08
CA ALA A 271 -5.27 20.58 8.32
C ALA A 271 -5.46 21.92 9.03
N ALA A 272 -4.37 22.67 9.19
CA ALA A 272 -4.38 24.06 9.66
C ALA A 272 -5.19 24.95 8.70
N GLU A 273 -5.85 25.97 9.23
CA GLU A 273 -6.71 26.88 8.48
C GLU A 273 -5.97 27.53 7.29
N GLU A 274 -4.74 27.96 7.51
CA GLU A 274 -3.90 28.56 6.48
C GLU A 274 -3.60 27.59 5.32
N THR A 275 -3.38 26.31 5.64
CA THR A 275 -3.18 25.26 4.61
C THR A 275 -4.45 25.06 3.80
N ARG A 276 -5.63 25.04 4.45
CA ARG A 276 -6.92 24.94 3.75
C ARG A 276 -7.17 26.14 2.84
N ARG A 277 -6.87 27.35 3.32
CA ARG A 277 -6.98 28.60 2.55
C ARG A 277 -6.13 28.54 1.29
N ARG A 278 -4.82 28.31 1.43
CA ARG A 278 -3.87 28.24 0.30
C ARG A 278 -4.26 27.15 -0.69
N TYR A 279 -4.59 25.96 -0.19
CA TYR A 279 -4.97 24.83 -1.03
C TYR A 279 -6.27 25.07 -1.80
N GLY A 280 -7.23 25.77 -1.18
CA GLY A 280 -8.50 26.14 -1.81
C GLY A 280 -8.40 27.25 -2.86
N GLN A 281 -7.34 28.08 -2.81
CA GLN A 281 -7.09 29.15 -3.77
C GLN A 281 -6.39 28.67 -5.05
N ALA A 282 -5.56 27.63 -4.95
CA ALA A 282 -4.83 27.10 -6.10
C ALA A 282 -5.73 26.29 -7.03
N ARG A 283 -5.46 26.35 -8.34
CA ARG A 283 -6.16 25.51 -9.32
C ARG A 283 -5.78 24.05 -9.10
N ARG A 284 -6.75 23.13 -9.22
CA ARG A 284 -6.53 21.69 -9.01
C ARG A 284 -6.90 20.93 -10.26
N HIS A 285 -5.97 20.13 -10.76
CA HIS A 285 -6.16 19.29 -11.93
C HIS A 285 -6.07 17.83 -11.49
N VAL A 286 -7.16 17.10 -11.69
CA VAL A 286 -7.30 15.70 -11.25
C VAL A 286 -7.91 14.92 -12.39
N LEU A 287 -7.32 13.78 -12.69
CA LEU A 287 -7.91 12.75 -13.54
C LEU A 287 -7.93 11.46 -12.73
N THR A 288 -9.12 10.89 -12.53
CA THR A 288 -9.26 9.69 -11.71
C THR A 288 -8.90 8.43 -12.51
N PHE A 289 -8.63 7.32 -11.81
CA PHE A 289 -8.49 6.01 -12.47
C PHE A 289 -9.73 5.66 -13.32
N ASP A 290 -10.91 5.93 -12.79
CA ASP A 290 -12.18 5.62 -13.44
C ASP A 290 -12.29 6.38 -14.77
N ASP A 291 -11.87 7.65 -14.82
CA ASP A 291 -11.86 8.44 -16.06
C ASP A 291 -10.74 8.02 -17.02
N LEU A 292 -9.54 7.74 -16.49
CA LEU A 292 -8.38 7.38 -17.28
C LEU A 292 -8.52 6.00 -17.94
N VAL A 293 -9.13 5.04 -17.24
CA VAL A 293 -9.10 3.63 -17.59
C VAL A 293 -10.52 3.11 -17.85
N LEU A 294 -11.44 3.18 -16.89
CA LEU A 294 -12.77 2.56 -17.07
C LEU A 294 -13.62 3.29 -18.12
N ARG A 295 -13.57 4.62 -18.12
CA ARG A 295 -14.31 5.51 -19.02
C ARG A 295 -13.43 6.10 -20.13
N ALA A 296 -12.26 5.51 -20.36
CA ALA A 296 -11.32 6.01 -21.35
C ALA A 296 -11.98 6.13 -22.73
N GLU A 297 -11.74 7.25 -23.43
CA GLU A 297 -12.25 7.47 -24.78
C GLU A 297 -11.67 6.44 -25.76
N ARG A 298 -10.38 6.13 -25.62
CA ARG A 298 -9.66 5.17 -26.45
C ARG A 298 -9.88 3.75 -25.94
N PRO A 299 -10.42 2.82 -26.75
CA PRO A 299 -10.69 1.46 -26.33
C PRO A 299 -9.48 0.70 -25.77
N GLU A 300 -8.29 0.93 -26.32
CA GLU A 300 -7.04 0.29 -25.87
C GLU A 300 -6.64 0.67 -24.44
N HIS A 301 -7.09 1.81 -23.92
CA HIS A 301 -6.84 2.23 -22.54
C HIS A 301 -7.84 1.63 -21.54
N ARG A 302 -8.91 0.99 -22.03
CA ARG A 302 -9.93 0.40 -21.17
C ARG A 302 -9.46 -0.89 -20.54
N LEU A 303 -9.82 -1.11 -19.27
CA LEU A 303 -9.42 -2.30 -18.52
C LEU A 303 -9.88 -3.58 -19.23
N GLU A 304 -11.04 -3.57 -19.88
CA GLU A 304 -11.55 -4.68 -20.70
C GLU A 304 -10.56 -5.10 -21.79
N ALA A 305 -9.95 -4.13 -22.48
CA ALA A 305 -8.95 -4.40 -23.51
C ALA A 305 -7.65 -4.97 -22.94
N TRP A 306 -7.32 -4.64 -21.69
CA TRP A 306 -6.14 -5.18 -21.00
C TRP A 306 -6.37 -6.63 -20.58
N LEU A 307 -7.59 -6.96 -20.15
CA LEU A 307 -7.98 -8.28 -19.67
C LEU A 307 -8.23 -9.27 -20.81
N ALA A 308 -8.80 -8.83 -21.93
CA ALA A 308 -9.22 -9.73 -23.01
C ALA A 308 -8.13 -10.69 -23.52
N PRO A 309 -6.84 -10.29 -23.68
CA PRO A 309 -5.77 -11.21 -24.06
C PRO A 309 -5.45 -12.31 -23.04
N LEU A 310 -5.90 -12.17 -21.78
CA LEU A 310 -5.70 -13.18 -20.73
C LEU A 310 -6.89 -14.13 -20.63
N VAL A 311 -8.11 -13.60 -20.71
CA VAL A 311 -9.32 -14.33 -20.30
C VAL A 311 -10.36 -14.49 -21.41
N GLY A 312 -10.10 -13.93 -22.59
CA GLY A 312 -11.06 -13.82 -23.68
C GLY A 312 -11.92 -12.55 -23.58
N PRO A 313 -12.69 -12.24 -24.64
CA PRO A 313 -13.57 -11.07 -24.64
C PRO A 313 -14.63 -11.17 -23.54
N LEU A 314 -14.96 -10.02 -22.96
CA LEU A 314 -15.98 -9.94 -21.94
C LEU A 314 -17.37 -10.13 -22.55
N THR A 315 -18.23 -10.89 -21.87
CA THR A 315 -19.63 -11.13 -22.26
C THR A 315 -20.61 -10.19 -21.54
N ALA A 316 -20.11 -9.38 -20.60
CA ALA A 316 -20.85 -8.37 -19.86
C ALA A 316 -19.88 -7.26 -19.41
N PRO A 317 -20.39 -6.05 -19.06
CA PRO A 317 -19.56 -5.01 -18.46
C PRO A 317 -18.84 -5.50 -17.19
N LEU A 318 -17.69 -4.88 -16.89
CA LEU A 318 -16.99 -5.10 -15.63
C LEU A 318 -17.89 -4.75 -14.44
N GLU A 319 -17.91 -5.61 -13.44
CA GLU A 319 -18.63 -5.35 -12.19
C GLU A 319 -17.63 -4.95 -11.10
N GLU A 320 -17.77 -3.76 -10.54
CA GLU A 320 -16.93 -3.30 -9.43
C GLU A 320 -17.35 -3.93 -8.11
N ILE A 321 -16.41 -4.61 -7.45
CA ILE A 321 -16.60 -5.27 -6.15
C ILE A 321 -15.58 -4.81 -5.09
N SER A 322 -14.94 -3.66 -5.33
CA SER A 322 -14.02 -2.95 -4.43
C SER A 322 -14.67 -2.58 -3.09
N GLY A 323 -13.86 -2.16 -2.11
CA GLY A 323 -14.38 -1.56 -0.86
C GLY A 323 -15.24 -2.50 0.00
N GLY A 324 -15.18 -3.80 -0.25
CA GLY A 324 -16.02 -4.79 0.44
C GLY A 324 -17.28 -5.22 -0.30
N ALA A 325 -17.59 -4.66 -1.47
CA ALA A 325 -18.79 -5.02 -2.24
C ALA A 325 -18.79 -6.50 -2.69
N TRP A 326 -17.64 -7.17 -2.71
CA TRP A 326 -17.51 -8.62 -2.92
C TRP A 326 -18.36 -9.47 -1.96
N ARG A 327 -18.74 -8.96 -0.79
CA ARG A 327 -19.60 -9.68 0.18
C ARG A 327 -20.99 -10.02 -0.36
N ARG A 328 -21.50 -9.23 -1.32
CA ARG A 328 -22.78 -9.48 -2.00
C ARG A 328 -22.78 -10.82 -2.74
N HIS A 329 -21.63 -11.25 -3.23
CA HIS A 329 -21.49 -12.54 -3.92
C HIS A 329 -21.30 -13.72 -2.96
N ARG A 330 -21.27 -13.47 -1.64
CA ARG A 330 -21.16 -14.52 -0.62
C ARG A 330 -22.45 -14.79 0.12
N SER A 331 -23.22 -13.74 0.37
CA SER A 331 -24.51 -13.85 1.07
C SER A 331 -25.37 -12.63 0.73
N ASP A 332 -26.63 -12.89 0.39
CA ASP A 332 -27.66 -11.84 0.28
C ASP A 332 -28.02 -11.26 1.65
N ASP A 333 -27.82 -12.03 2.73
CA ASP A 333 -28.01 -11.54 4.10
C ASP A 333 -26.83 -10.64 4.50
N ARG A 334 -27.09 -9.33 4.50
CA ARG A 334 -26.15 -8.29 4.94
C ARG A 334 -25.79 -8.40 6.42
N ALA A 335 -26.62 -9.01 7.27
CA ALA A 335 -26.28 -9.21 8.68
C ALA A 335 -25.17 -10.26 8.86
N ALA A 336 -25.08 -11.22 7.94
CA ALA A 336 -24.04 -12.26 7.92
C ALA A 336 -22.72 -11.82 7.27
N TRP A 337 -22.62 -10.57 6.81
CA TRP A 337 -21.42 -10.06 6.16
C TRP A 337 -20.25 -9.97 7.14
N PRO A 338 -19.06 -10.47 6.76
CA PRO A 338 -17.85 -10.21 7.54
C PRO A 338 -17.53 -8.70 7.53
N PRO A 339 -16.80 -8.21 8.54
CA PRO A 339 -16.32 -6.83 8.58
C PRO A 339 -15.38 -6.55 7.39
N ALA A 340 -15.29 -5.29 6.97
CA ALA A 340 -14.20 -4.82 6.14
C ALA A 340 -13.77 -3.41 6.51
N ASN A 341 -12.55 -3.08 6.10
CA ASN A 341 -12.05 -1.72 6.09
C ASN A 341 -12.00 -1.23 4.63
N PRO A 342 -13.05 -0.54 4.13
CA PRO A 342 -13.11 -0.09 2.74
C PRO A 342 -11.89 0.74 2.31
N MET A 343 -11.25 1.46 3.23
CA MET A 343 -10.08 2.29 2.94
C MET A 343 -8.81 1.48 2.62
N GLN A 344 -8.72 0.24 3.11
CA GLN A 344 -7.58 -0.64 2.87
C GLN A 344 -7.88 -1.74 1.83
N GLU A 345 -9.14 -1.88 1.42
CA GLU A 345 -9.53 -2.83 0.38
C GLU A 345 -8.95 -2.44 -0.99
N ARG A 346 -8.35 -3.41 -1.67
CA ARG A 346 -7.86 -3.22 -3.04
C ARG A 346 -9.01 -3.04 -4.01
N ARG A 347 -8.75 -2.30 -5.10
CA ARG A 347 -9.67 -2.20 -6.23
C ARG A 347 -9.83 -3.56 -6.91
N LYS A 348 -11.08 -3.98 -7.13
CA LYS A 348 -11.45 -5.33 -7.59
C LYS A 348 -12.61 -5.25 -8.57
N PHE A 349 -12.48 -5.96 -9.70
CA PHE A 349 -13.54 -6.10 -10.69
C PHE A 349 -13.79 -7.57 -11.02
N LEU A 350 -15.05 -7.94 -11.28
CA LEU A 350 -15.39 -9.21 -11.92
C LEU A 350 -15.49 -9.02 -13.44
N ALA A 351 -14.74 -9.83 -14.17
CA ALA A 351 -14.78 -9.94 -15.62
C ALA A 351 -15.44 -11.26 -16.01
N ARG A 352 -16.59 -11.20 -16.69
CA ARG A 352 -17.32 -12.37 -17.17
C ARG A 352 -16.98 -12.63 -18.63
N THR A 353 -16.66 -13.88 -18.94
CA THR A 353 -16.25 -14.34 -20.27
C THR A 353 -16.96 -15.65 -20.61
N THR A 354 -16.87 -16.09 -21.86
CA THR A 354 -17.34 -17.43 -22.26
C THR A 354 -16.60 -18.57 -21.54
N HIS A 355 -15.43 -18.31 -20.98
CA HIS A 355 -14.59 -19.27 -20.25
C HIS A 355 -14.73 -19.16 -18.72
N GLY A 356 -15.72 -18.39 -18.24
CA GLY A 356 -16.03 -18.21 -16.82
C GLY A 356 -15.79 -16.80 -16.29
N THR A 357 -15.91 -16.66 -14.97
CA THR A 357 -15.71 -15.40 -14.24
C THR A 357 -14.27 -15.30 -13.72
N TRP A 358 -13.72 -14.09 -13.79
CA TRP A 358 -12.37 -13.76 -13.34
C TRP A 358 -12.39 -12.53 -12.43
N LEU A 359 -11.57 -12.55 -11.39
CA LEU A 359 -11.29 -11.43 -10.52
C LEU A 359 -10.06 -10.67 -11.05
N ALA A 360 -10.24 -9.42 -11.47
CA ALA A 360 -9.15 -8.49 -11.69
C ALA A 360 -8.93 -7.66 -10.41
N LYS A 361 -7.83 -7.91 -9.70
CA LYS A 361 -7.45 -7.22 -8.46
C LYS A 361 -6.23 -6.35 -8.69
N PHE A 362 -6.32 -5.07 -8.34
CA PHE A 362 -5.14 -4.20 -8.35
C PHE A 362 -4.16 -4.64 -7.25
N VAL A 363 -2.94 -4.97 -7.66
CA VAL A 363 -1.86 -5.41 -6.76
C VAL A 363 -0.64 -4.48 -6.82
N GLY A 364 -0.65 -3.47 -7.70
CA GLY A 364 0.42 -2.49 -7.77
C GLY A 364 1.16 -2.52 -9.10
N LEU A 365 1.79 -1.40 -9.45
CA LEU A 365 2.51 -1.22 -10.71
C LEU A 365 3.98 -1.70 -10.61
N GLY A 366 4.56 -2.01 -11.77
CA GLY A 366 5.97 -2.38 -11.89
C GLY A 366 6.38 -3.59 -11.03
N ALA A 367 7.60 -3.53 -10.51
CA ALA A 367 8.23 -4.64 -9.76
C ALA A 367 7.43 -5.08 -8.52
N GLU A 368 6.70 -4.17 -7.87
CA GLU A 368 5.91 -4.51 -6.69
C GLU A 368 4.69 -5.38 -7.07
N GLY A 369 4.01 -5.06 -8.17
CA GLY A 369 2.95 -5.90 -8.73
C GLY A 369 3.46 -7.26 -9.18
N GLU A 370 4.59 -7.29 -9.89
CA GLU A 370 5.22 -8.52 -10.37
C GLU A 370 5.60 -9.45 -9.21
N ARG A 371 6.15 -8.92 -8.12
CA ARG A 371 6.47 -9.67 -6.90
C ARG A 371 5.22 -10.32 -6.30
N LYS A 372 4.09 -9.61 -6.25
CA LYS A 372 2.81 -10.15 -5.75
C LYS A 372 2.22 -11.22 -6.66
N VAL A 373 2.34 -11.05 -7.98
CA VAL A 373 1.91 -12.05 -8.96
C VAL A 373 2.77 -13.31 -8.89
N GLY A 374 4.09 -13.15 -8.72
CA GLY A 374 5.01 -14.27 -8.48
C GLY A 374 4.58 -15.12 -7.28
N ARG A 375 4.21 -14.46 -6.17
CA ARG A 375 3.66 -15.12 -4.98
C ARG A 375 2.33 -15.81 -5.25
N ALA A 376 1.40 -15.14 -5.96
CA ALA A 376 0.12 -15.72 -6.34
C ALA A 376 0.30 -17.01 -7.17
N ARG A 377 1.22 -17.00 -8.14
CA ARG A 377 1.56 -18.17 -8.96
C ARG A 377 2.17 -19.30 -8.14
N ALA A 378 3.10 -19.00 -7.24
CA ALA A 378 3.71 -19.99 -6.36
C ALA A 378 2.68 -20.65 -5.43
N LEU A 379 1.80 -19.84 -4.83
CA LEU A 379 0.70 -20.32 -3.99
C LEU A 379 -0.31 -21.17 -4.77
N HIS A 380 -0.65 -20.76 -5.99
CA HIS A 380 -1.54 -21.52 -6.85
C HIS A 380 -0.92 -22.86 -7.27
N ALA A 381 0.36 -22.85 -7.68
CA ALA A 381 1.09 -24.07 -8.05
C ALA A 381 1.20 -25.06 -6.89
N ALA A 382 1.26 -24.57 -5.65
CA ALA A 382 1.20 -25.39 -4.44
C ALA A 382 -0.24 -25.78 -4.02
N GLY A 383 -1.24 -25.38 -4.80
CA GLY A 383 -2.64 -25.75 -4.61
C GLY A 383 -3.37 -24.96 -3.52
N PHE A 384 -2.84 -23.82 -3.06
CA PHE A 384 -3.44 -23.05 -1.95
C PHE A 384 -4.39 -21.95 -2.39
N THR A 385 -4.24 -21.40 -3.59
CA THR A 385 -5.03 -20.25 -4.06
C THR A 385 -5.68 -20.52 -5.43
N PRO A 386 -6.67 -19.71 -5.84
CA PRO A 386 -7.25 -19.80 -7.18
C PRO A 386 -6.23 -19.68 -8.32
N GLU A 387 -6.63 -20.16 -9.50
CA GLU A 387 -5.84 -20.09 -10.73
C GLU A 387 -5.50 -18.64 -11.09
N VAL A 388 -4.26 -18.40 -11.52
CA VAL A 388 -3.77 -17.09 -11.98
C VAL A 388 -3.71 -17.07 -13.50
N ALA A 389 -4.57 -16.30 -14.17
CA ALA A 389 -4.49 -16.08 -15.61
C ALA A 389 -3.28 -15.21 -15.99
N GLY A 390 -2.96 -14.19 -15.18
CA GLY A 390 -1.81 -13.35 -15.46
C GLY A 390 -1.83 -12.01 -14.75
N PHE A 391 -0.99 -11.10 -15.28
CA PHE A 391 -0.80 -9.75 -14.78
C PHE A 391 -0.85 -8.75 -15.94
N ARG A 392 -1.61 -7.67 -15.76
CA ARG A 392 -1.75 -6.59 -16.75
C ARG A 392 -1.77 -5.26 -16.05
N HIS A 393 -0.68 -4.51 -16.22
CA HIS A 393 -0.55 -3.10 -15.83
C HIS A 393 -1.17 -2.78 -14.47
N GLY A 394 -0.75 -3.51 -13.43
CA GLY A 394 -1.26 -3.33 -12.07
C GLY A 394 -2.30 -4.34 -11.60
N PHE A 395 -2.95 -5.06 -12.51
CA PHE A 395 -4.00 -6.02 -12.18
C PHE A 395 -3.51 -7.47 -12.24
N LEU A 396 -3.58 -8.16 -11.10
CA LEU A 396 -3.54 -9.62 -11.01
C LEU A 396 -4.93 -10.16 -11.40
N VAL A 397 -4.95 -11.14 -12.31
CA VAL A 397 -6.18 -11.75 -12.80
C VAL A 397 -6.25 -13.19 -12.31
N GLU A 398 -7.23 -13.47 -11.46
CA GLU A 398 -7.43 -14.77 -10.80
C GLU A 398 -8.80 -15.35 -11.14
N ARG A 399 -8.93 -16.67 -11.11
CA ARG A 399 -10.22 -17.35 -11.29
C ARG A 399 -11.17 -16.94 -10.17
N TRP A 400 -12.38 -16.49 -10.54
CA TRP A 400 -13.47 -16.36 -9.60
C TRP A 400 -14.27 -17.67 -9.58
N ILE A 401 -14.37 -18.29 -8.40
CA ILE A 401 -14.95 -19.63 -8.24
C ILE A 401 -16.38 -19.49 -7.69
N GLU A 402 -17.36 -19.31 -8.58
CA GLU A 402 -18.78 -19.08 -8.23
C GLU A 402 -19.36 -20.16 -7.31
N ALA A 403 -18.92 -21.41 -7.47
CA ALA A 403 -19.44 -22.55 -6.72
C ALA A 403 -18.79 -22.73 -5.33
N ALA A 404 -17.81 -21.91 -4.97
CA ALA A 404 -17.13 -22.00 -3.68
C ALA A 404 -17.91 -21.27 -2.58
N THR A 405 -17.93 -21.84 -1.38
CA THR A 405 -18.57 -21.21 -0.22
C THR A 405 -17.51 -20.65 0.73
N PRO A 406 -17.80 -19.55 1.46
CA PRO A 406 -16.92 -19.12 2.55
C PRO A 406 -16.70 -20.24 3.57
N LEU A 407 -15.52 -20.27 4.17
CA LEU A 407 -15.23 -21.24 5.23
C LEU A 407 -16.10 -20.99 6.46
N ASP A 408 -16.88 -22.01 6.83
CA ASP A 408 -17.59 -22.07 8.11
C ASP A 408 -16.86 -23.06 9.04
N ARG A 409 -16.18 -22.51 10.04
CA ARG A 409 -15.38 -23.29 11.00
C ARG A 409 -16.21 -24.30 11.80
N THR A 410 -17.52 -24.09 11.92
CA THR A 410 -18.41 -25.01 12.67
C THR A 410 -18.74 -26.28 11.88
N ARG A 411 -18.48 -26.28 10.58
CA ARG A 411 -18.80 -27.38 9.65
C ARG A 411 -17.59 -28.21 9.23
N LEU A 412 -16.39 -27.87 9.72
CA LEU A 412 -15.15 -28.57 9.38
C LEU A 412 -14.56 -29.23 10.62
N ASP A 413 -13.98 -30.41 10.43
CA ASP A 413 -13.15 -31.05 11.45
C ASP A 413 -11.94 -30.14 11.78
N PRO A 414 -11.75 -29.74 13.06
CA PRO A 414 -10.63 -28.91 13.47
C PRO A 414 -9.26 -29.49 13.11
N LEU A 415 -9.08 -30.82 13.12
CA LEU A 415 -7.80 -31.45 12.76
C LEU A 415 -7.51 -31.32 11.26
N ARG A 416 -8.52 -31.56 10.42
CA ARG A 416 -8.42 -31.33 8.96
C ARG A 416 -8.10 -29.86 8.65
N LEU A 417 -8.74 -28.93 9.35
CA LEU A 417 -8.48 -27.50 9.18
C LEU A 417 -7.05 -27.16 9.61
N ALA A 418 -6.59 -27.66 10.77
CA ALA A 418 -5.23 -27.48 11.24
C ALA A 418 -4.18 -28.05 10.27
N GLU A 419 -4.42 -29.23 9.69
CA GLU A 419 -3.54 -29.81 8.66
C GLU A 419 -3.41 -28.85 7.47
N ARG A 420 -4.54 -28.38 6.94
CA ARG A 420 -4.55 -27.54 5.74
C ARG A 420 -3.96 -26.16 5.97
N VAL A 421 -4.27 -25.53 7.10
CA VAL A 421 -3.67 -24.24 7.48
C VAL A 421 -2.18 -24.44 7.76
N GLY A 422 -1.78 -25.50 8.45
CA GLY A 422 -0.37 -25.80 8.72
C GLY A 422 0.43 -26.04 7.45
N ASP A 423 -0.16 -26.73 6.47
CA ASP A 423 0.44 -26.94 5.16
C ASP A 423 0.69 -25.62 4.42
N TYR A 424 -0.31 -24.73 4.46
CA TYR A 424 -0.21 -23.40 3.89
C TYR A 424 0.87 -22.55 4.56
N LEU A 425 0.87 -22.48 5.89
CA LEU A 425 1.84 -21.70 6.66
C LEU A 425 3.26 -22.26 6.51
N GLY A 426 3.42 -23.58 6.54
CA GLY A 426 4.71 -24.23 6.29
C GLY A 426 5.23 -23.99 4.87
N PHE A 427 4.35 -23.95 3.86
CA PHE A 427 4.73 -23.56 2.50
C PHE A 427 5.19 -22.10 2.43
N ARG A 428 4.48 -21.17 3.08
CA ARG A 428 4.90 -19.76 3.12
C ARG A 428 6.27 -19.62 3.77
N ALA A 429 6.48 -20.29 4.90
CA ALA A 429 7.73 -20.19 5.65
C ALA A 429 8.94 -20.70 4.84
N THR A 430 8.75 -21.73 4.03
CA THR A 430 9.81 -22.31 3.20
C THR A 430 10.02 -21.58 1.87
N SER A 431 8.96 -21.01 1.30
CA SER A 431 8.99 -20.43 -0.05
C SER A 431 9.23 -18.92 -0.07
N PHE A 432 8.91 -18.21 1.02
CA PHE A 432 8.93 -16.76 1.08
C PHE A 432 9.74 -16.23 2.27
N ALA A 433 10.88 -16.86 2.56
CA ALA A 433 11.85 -16.35 3.50
C ALA A 433 12.30 -14.94 3.10
N CYS A 434 12.51 -14.06 4.09
CA CYS A 434 12.97 -12.72 3.85
C CYS A 434 14.02 -12.28 4.87
N GLY A 435 14.86 -11.31 4.48
CA GLY A 435 15.87 -10.75 5.37
C GLY A 435 15.26 -9.97 6.55
N PRO A 436 16.04 -9.73 7.61
CA PRO A 436 15.61 -8.93 8.75
C PRO A 436 15.25 -7.49 8.34
N GLY A 437 14.43 -6.82 9.17
CA GLY A 437 14.10 -5.40 9.01
C GLY A 437 12.97 -5.10 8.01
N ARG A 438 12.24 -6.11 7.53
CA ARG A 438 11.06 -5.96 6.66
C ARG A 438 9.71 -5.96 7.41
N GLY A 439 9.73 -5.86 8.72
CA GLY A 439 8.56 -5.74 9.59
C GLY A 439 8.94 -5.19 10.96
N ALA A 440 7.95 -5.02 11.83
CA ALA A 440 8.17 -4.55 13.20
C ALA A 440 9.13 -5.46 13.97
N SER A 441 10.01 -4.85 14.75
CA SER A 441 10.75 -5.58 15.77
C SER A 441 9.79 -6.08 16.86
N LEU A 442 10.19 -7.13 17.60
CA LEU A 442 9.41 -7.57 18.77
C LEU A 442 9.25 -6.45 19.81
N HIS A 443 10.20 -5.52 19.88
CA HIS A 443 10.07 -4.34 20.74
C HIS A 443 8.95 -3.40 20.25
N ALA A 444 8.87 -3.11 18.95
CA ALA A 444 7.79 -2.30 18.39
C ALA A 444 6.42 -2.98 18.53
N LEU A 445 6.36 -4.31 18.36
CA LEU A 445 5.14 -5.09 18.65
C LEU A 445 4.76 -5.01 20.13
N TRP A 446 5.75 -5.04 21.05
CA TRP A 446 5.51 -4.85 22.47
C TRP A 446 4.99 -3.44 22.80
N GLU A 447 5.58 -2.38 22.24
CA GLU A 447 5.10 -1.01 22.42
C GLU A 447 3.66 -0.85 21.95
N MET A 448 3.35 -1.38 20.76
CA MET A 448 2.01 -1.41 20.20
C MET A 448 1.05 -2.18 21.10
N ALA A 449 1.40 -3.41 21.50
CA ALA A 449 0.54 -4.26 22.30
C ALA A 449 0.26 -3.64 23.68
N ARG A 450 1.29 -3.06 24.30
CA ARG A 450 1.21 -2.37 25.58
C ARG A 450 0.29 -1.16 25.51
N HIS A 451 0.46 -0.33 24.48
CA HIS A 451 -0.35 0.87 24.25
C HIS A 451 -1.82 0.50 24.00
N ASN A 452 -2.08 -0.40 23.04
CA ASN A 452 -3.46 -0.80 22.71
C ASN A 452 -4.14 -1.53 23.89
N ALA A 453 -3.40 -2.32 24.67
CA ALA A 453 -3.91 -2.94 25.90
C ALA A 453 -4.26 -1.90 26.98
N ALA A 454 -3.42 -0.86 27.17
CA ALA A 454 -3.70 0.23 28.10
C ALA A 454 -5.00 0.95 27.72
N GLU A 455 -5.13 1.32 26.44
CA GLU A 455 -6.31 2.05 25.94
C GLU A 455 -7.59 1.23 26.03
N ALA A 456 -7.52 -0.09 25.81
CA ALA A 456 -8.71 -0.94 25.77
C ALA A 456 -9.09 -1.59 27.11
N LEU A 457 -8.11 -1.88 27.97
CA LEU A 457 -8.27 -2.69 29.20
C LEU A 457 -7.68 -2.04 30.45
N GLY A 458 -6.99 -0.89 30.33
CA GLY A 458 -6.39 -0.14 31.42
C GLY A 458 -4.97 -0.58 31.81
N ASP A 459 -4.36 0.16 32.73
CA ASP A 459 -2.93 0.04 33.08
C ASP A 459 -2.51 -1.35 33.60
N ALA A 460 -3.43 -2.11 34.19
CA ALA A 460 -3.16 -3.47 34.65
C ALA A 460 -2.82 -4.40 33.47
N ALA A 461 -3.53 -4.24 32.34
CA ALA A 461 -3.26 -5.01 31.12
C ALA A 461 -1.90 -4.63 30.51
N ALA A 462 -1.56 -3.33 30.50
CA ALA A 462 -0.25 -2.86 30.06
C ALA A 462 0.89 -3.46 30.91
N ARG A 463 0.73 -3.53 32.24
CA ARG A 463 1.71 -4.18 33.13
C ARG A 463 1.84 -5.68 32.87
N ALA A 464 0.75 -6.37 32.52
CA ALA A 464 0.82 -7.77 32.13
C ALA A 464 1.63 -7.96 30.83
N VAL A 465 1.48 -7.04 29.86
CA VAL A 465 2.31 -6.99 28.64
C VAL A 465 3.78 -6.70 29.00
N ASP A 466 4.04 -5.79 29.95
CA ASP A 466 5.40 -5.46 30.41
C ASP A 466 6.16 -6.68 30.95
N GLY A 467 5.46 -7.67 31.50
CA GLY A 467 6.05 -8.93 31.99
C GLY A 467 6.81 -9.71 30.91
N TRP A 468 6.42 -9.58 29.63
CA TRP A 468 7.06 -10.29 28.51
C TRP A 468 8.34 -9.62 28.00
N ARG A 469 8.63 -8.38 28.44
CA ARG A 469 9.70 -7.56 27.88
C ARG A 469 11.08 -8.22 27.96
N ALA A 470 11.35 -8.96 29.03
CA ALA A 470 12.64 -9.62 29.26
C ALA A 470 12.89 -10.80 28.29
N ALA A 471 11.84 -11.45 27.79
CA ALA A 471 11.94 -12.59 26.87
C ALA A 471 12.17 -12.18 25.41
N LEU A 472 11.80 -10.94 25.04
CA LEU A 472 11.84 -10.47 23.64
C LEU A 472 13.22 -10.62 22.97
N PRO A 473 14.37 -10.34 23.62
CA PRO A 473 15.67 -10.52 22.99
C PRO A 473 15.98 -11.97 22.62
N ALA A 474 15.58 -12.94 23.47
CA ALA A 474 15.79 -14.36 23.22
C ALA A 474 14.93 -14.84 22.03
N PHE A 475 13.66 -14.43 22.00
CA PHE A 475 12.78 -14.68 20.87
C PHE A 475 13.33 -14.08 19.57
N ALA A 476 13.76 -12.82 19.59
CA ALA A 476 14.28 -12.13 18.43
C ALA A 476 15.51 -12.82 17.83
N ALA A 477 16.38 -13.39 18.67
CA ALA A 477 17.55 -14.15 18.22
C ALA A 477 17.15 -15.45 17.48
N GLY A 478 15.99 -16.02 17.81
CA GLY A 478 15.48 -17.23 17.19
C GLY A 478 14.65 -17.00 15.92
N MET A 479 14.05 -15.83 15.72
CA MET A 479 13.08 -15.61 14.64
C MET A 479 13.65 -15.85 13.24
N GLN A 480 12.79 -16.34 12.34
CA GLN A 480 13.05 -16.45 10.91
C GLN A 480 11.98 -15.66 10.15
N PRO A 481 12.23 -14.37 9.83
CA PRO A 481 11.25 -13.55 9.13
C PRO A 481 10.89 -14.12 7.76
N VAL A 482 9.59 -14.20 7.50
CA VAL A 482 9.02 -14.63 6.23
C VAL A 482 7.98 -13.59 5.81
N GLU A 483 7.62 -13.62 4.53
CA GLU A 483 6.45 -12.91 4.05
C GLU A 483 5.19 -13.65 4.51
N THR A 484 4.77 -13.37 5.75
CA THR A 484 3.57 -13.91 6.40
C THR A 484 2.29 -13.56 5.65
N ASP A 485 1.20 -14.27 5.92
CA ASP A 485 -0.11 -13.97 5.37
C ASP A 485 -0.72 -12.74 6.03
N ASN A 486 -0.52 -12.55 7.35
CA ASN A 486 -1.05 -11.45 8.18
C ASN A 486 -2.59 -11.30 8.19
N ARG A 487 -3.35 -12.07 7.39
CA ARG A 487 -4.81 -11.97 7.25
C ARG A 487 -5.45 -13.36 7.11
N VAL A 488 -5.22 -14.17 8.14
CA VAL A 488 -5.69 -15.56 8.24
C VAL A 488 -7.17 -15.69 8.64
N HIS A 489 -7.96 -14.61 8.59
CA HIS A 489 -9.38 -14.61 8.96
C HIS A 489 -10.20 -15.64 8.19
N PRO A 490 -11.25 -16.25 8.78
CA PRO A 490 -12.01 -17.33 8.14
C PRO A 490 -12.68 -16.90 6.83
N TRP A 491 -13.10 -15.64 6.74
CA TRP A 491 -13.66 -15.09 5.51
C TRP A 491 -12.62 -14.89 4.41
N GLU A 492 -11.33 -15.09 4.62
CA GLU A 492 -10.37 -15.14 3.51
C GLU A 492 -10.18 -16.56 2.96
N TRP A 493 -11.01 -17.52 3.38
CA TRP A 493 -10.92 -18.91 2.92
C TRP A 493 -12.21 -19.38 2.28
N LEU A 494 -12.06 -20.18 1.23
CA LEU A 494 -13.12 -20.77 0.45
C LEU A 494 -13.08 -22.29 0.58
N VAL A 495 -14.25 -22.92 0.56
CA VAL A 495 -14.42 -24.37 0.52
C VAL A 495 -15.08 -24.73 -0.82
N LEU A 496 -14.41 -25.57 -1.59
CA LEU A 496 -14.94 -26.12 -2.83
C LEU A 496 -15.92 -27.27 -2.55
N ARG A 497 -16.69 -27.68 -3.57
CA ARG A 497 -17.67 -28.79 -3.46
C ARG A 497 -17.06 -30.13 -3.05
N ASP A 498 -15.80 -30.37 -3.41
CA ASP A 498 -15.03 -31.55 -3.02
C ASP A 498 -14.40 -31.43 -1.62
N GLY A 499 -14.64 -30.30 -0.93
CA GLY A 499 -14.08 -29.98 0.38
C GLY A 499 -12.66 -29.40 0.35
N THR A 500 -12.07 -29.16 -0.82
CA THR A 500 -10.78 -28.46 -0.92
C THR A 500 -10.91 -27.06 -0.32
N ILE A 501 -9.98 -26.68 0.56
CA ILE A 501 -9.96 -25.37 1.19
C ILE A 501 -8.91 -24.50 0.49
N LEU A 502 -9.30 -23.34 -0.04
CA LEU A 502 -8.42 -22.39 -0.73
C LEU A 502 -8.35 -21.07 0.05
N LYS A 503 -7.17 -20.44 0.06
CA LYS A 503 -6.97 -19.07 0.54
C LYS A 503 -7.28 -18.08 -0.58
N THR A 504 -7.97 -17.00 -0.24
CA THR A 504 -8.08 -15.78 -1.04
C THR A 504 -7.27 -14.66 -0.40
N ASP A 505 -6.93 -13.66 -1.21
CA ASP A 505 -6.24 -12.45 -0.75
C ASP A 505 -4.95 -12.71 0.04
N ALA A 506 -4.08 -13.56 -0.53
CA ALA A 506 -2.90 -14.11 0.15
C ALA A 506 -1.58 -13.38 -0.12
N VAL A 507 -1.61 -12.26 -0.86
CA VAL A 507 -0.41 -11.82 -1.59
C VAL A 507 0.35 -10.68 -0.95
N ASP A 508 -0.22 -9.83 -0.09
CA ASP A 508 0.48 -8.57 0.26
C ASP A 508 0.28 -8.01 1.66
N HIS A 509 -0.41 -8.69 2.58
CA HIS A 509 -0.66 -8.10 3.92
C HIS A 509 0.59 -8.05 4.82
N HIS A 510 1.65 -8.81 4.53
CA HIS A 510 2.98 -8.60 5.13
C HIS A 510 3.66 -7.30 4.71
N ALA A 511 3.12 -6.63 3.71
CA ALA A 511 3.61 -5.36 3.20
C ALA A 511 2.47 -4.31 3.18
N ALA A 512 1.41 -4.51 3.98
CA ALA A 512 0.33 -3.55 4.10
C ALA A 512 0.82 -2.25 4.77
N HIS A 513 0.00 -1.21 4.68
CA HIS A 513 0.24 0.07 5.36
C HIS A 513 -0.13 -0.03 6.85
N ASP A 514 0.50 -0.98 7.54
CA ASP A 514 0.40 -1.20 8.97
C ASP A 514 1.77 -1.47 9.60
N LEU A 515 1.80 -1.60 10.92
CA LEU A 515 3.02 -1.75 11.68
C LEU A 515 3.67 -3.14 11.54
N VAL A 516 2.90 -4.21 11.28
CA VAL A 516 3.35 -5.58 11.52
C VAL A 516 4.45 -5.98 10.54
N GLY A 517 4.20 -5.85 9.24
CA GLY A 517 5.14 -6.24 8.19
C GLY A 517 5.46 -7.76 8.16
N CYS A 518 6.63 -8.13 7.65
CA CYS A 518 7.14 -9.51 7.70
C CYS A 518 7.47 -9.94 9.14
N GLN A 519 7.05 -11.15 9.53
CA GLN A 519 7.27 -11.73 10.86
C GLN A 519 7.77 -13.17 10.78
N ASP A 520 8.13 -13.75 11.93
CA ASP A 520 8.24 -15.21 12.02
C ASP A 520 6.90 -15.88 11.69
N ILE A 521 6.89 -17.08 11.12
CA ILE A 521 5.64 -17.79 10.79
C ILE A 521 4.77 -18.04 12.04
N ALA A 522 5.38 -18.03 13.24
CA ALA A 522 4.67 -18.05 14.51
C ALA A 522 3.59 -16.96 14.63
N TRP A 523 3.73 -15.82 13.93
CA TRP A 523 2.70 -14.78 13.87
C TRP A 523 1.39 -15.30 13.24
N ASP A 524 1.47 -15.98 12.09
CA ASP A 524 0.29 -16.55 11.44
C ASP A 524 -0.23 -17.79 12.19
N VAL A 525 0.63 -18.51 12.90
CA VAL A 525 0.20 -19.60 13.81
C VAL A 525 -0.62 -19.04 14.97
N ALA A 526 -0.17 -17.95 15.59
CA ALA A 526 -0.93 -17.23 16.62
C ALA A 526 -2.25 -16.68 16.06
N GLY A 527 -2.22 -16.10 14.85
CA GLY A 527 -3.42 -15.67 14.14
C GLY A 527 -4.41 -16.84 13.91
N ALA A 528 -3.92 -18.00 13.47
CA ALA A 528 -4.75 -19.17 13.23
C ALA A 528 -5.40 -19.71 14.52
N ALA A 529 -4.70 -19.66 15.66
CA ALA A 529 -5.26 -19.99 16.96
C ALA A 529 -6.47 -19.09 17.28
N ILE A 530 -6.35 -17.77 17.09
CA ILE A 530 -7.40 -16.80 17.40
C ILE A 530 -8.55 -16.83 16.39
N GLU A 531 -8.24 -16.85 15.09
CA GLU A 531 -9.24 -16.70 14.03
C GLU A 531 -10.07 -17.97 13.81
N PHE A 532 -9.41 -19.14 13.85
CA PHE A 532 -10.08 -20.42 13.64
C PHE A 532 -10.46 -21.12 14.94
N GLY A 533 -9.89 -20.72 16.08
CA GLY A 533 -10.03 -21.46 17.35
C GLY A 533 -9.23 -22.76 17.34
N LEU A 534 -8.11 -22.82 16.62
CA LEU A 534 -7.24 -24.01 16.55
C LEU A 534 -6.39 -24.12 17.82
N GLU A 535 -7.04 -24.46 18.93
CA GLU A 535 -6.43 -24.65 20.24
C GLU A 535 -6.29 -26.16 20.57
N GLY A 536 -5.63 -26.47 21.69
CA GLY A 536 -5.53 -27.85 22.19
C GLY A 536 -4.89 -28.82 21.19
N ALA A 537 -5.61 -29.91 20.86
CA ALA A 537 -5.11 -30.93 19.93
C ALA A 537 -4.92 -30.39 18.51
N ALA A 538 -5.84 -29.53 18.04
CA ALA A 538 -5.76 -28.94 16.71
C ALA A 538 -4.59 -27.94 16.60
N GLY A 539 -4.35 -27.13 17.63
CA GLY A 539 -3.19 -26.23 17.69
C GLY A 539 -1.86 -26.98 17.71
N ARG A 540 -1.75 -28.05 18.49
CA ARG A 540 -0.54 -28.91 18.47
C ARG A 540 -0.32 -29.57 17.10
N HIS A 541 -1.40 -30.00 16.45
CA HIS A 541 -1.35 -30.58 15.11
C HIS A 541 -0.88 -29.55 14.08
N LEU A 542 -1.44 -28.33 14.12
CA LEU A 542 -1.00 -27.20 13.28
C LEU A 542 0.51 -26.97 13.40
N SER A 543 1.01 -26.82 14.63
CA SER A 543 2.45 -26.61 14.89
C SER A 543 3.30 -27.79 14.42
N ALA A 544 2.84 -29.03 14.58
CA ALA A 544 3.55 -30.22 14.10
C ALA A 544 3.63 -30.27 12.56
N VAL A 545 2.58 -29.87 11.86
CA VAL A 545 2.55 -29.78 10.39
C VAL A 545 3.51 -28.71 9.90
N VAL A 546 3.51 -27.52 10.52
CA VAL A 546 4.48 -26.46 10.22
C VAL A 546 5.90 -26.97 10.45
N ALA A 547 6.16 -27.59 11.61
CA ALA A 547 7.47 -28.15 11.95
C ALA A 547 7.96 -29.18 10.93
N ARG A 548 7.06 -30.07 10.48
CA ARG A 548 7.38 -31.08 9.46
C ARG A 548 7.78 -30.46 8.13
N ARG A 549 7.17 -29.33 7.74
CA ARG A 549 7.49 -28.63 6.48
C ARG A 549 8.74 -27.77 6.57
N THR A 550 8.94 -27.08 7.69
CA THR A 550 10.06 -26.14 7.86
C THR A 550 11.32 -26.79 8.43
N GLY A 551 11.19 -28.00 8.99
CA GLY A 551 12.24 -28.63 9.80
C GLY A 551 12.39 -28.00 11.19
N ARG A 552 11.50 -27.09 11.58
CA ARG A 552 11.60 -26.32 12.83
C ARG A 552 10.24 -26.09 13.47
N ALA A 553 10.08 -26.55 14.71
CA ALA A 553 8.88 -26.29 15.48
C ALA A 553 8.76 -24.80 15.83
N PRO A 554 7.56 -24.19 15.69
CA PRO A 554 7.27 -22.88 16.29
C PRO A 554 7.50 -22.94 17.80
N ASP A 555 8.24 -21.97 18.33
CA ASP A 555 8.47 -21.84 19.77
C ASP A 555 7.13 -21.53 20.48
N PRO A 556 6.66 -22.40 21.41
CA PRO A 556 5.38 -22.20 22.09
C PRO A 556 5.28 -20.89 22.87
N ASP A 557 6.37 -20.43 23.49
CA ASP A 557 6.38 -19.20 24.29
C ASP A 557 6.36 -17.97 23.39
N LEU A 558 7.03 -18.06 22.23
CA LEU A 558 6.91 -17.04 21.18
C LEU A 558 5.48 -16.99 20.63
N VAL A 559 4.85 -18.13 20.33
CA VAL A 559 3.44 -18.15 19.87
C VAL A 559 2.51 -17.54 20.92
N ALA A 560 2.70 -17.88 22.20
CA ALA A 560 1.90 -17.31 23.29
C ALA A 560 2.04 -15.79 23.41
N TRP A 561 3.25 -15.25 23.23
CA TRP A 561 3.50 -13.81 23.13
C TRP A 561 2.82 -13.19 21.91
N LEU A 562 2.98 -13.80 20.73
CA LEU A 562 2.43 -13.26 19.49
C LEU A 562 0.90 -13.31 19.45
N GLU A 563 0.24 -14.22 20.18
CA GLU A 563 -1.23 -14.17 20.35
C GLU A 563 -1.68 -12.89 21.07
N ILE A 564 -0.92 -12.42 22.07
CA ILE A 564 -1.18 -11.15 22.77
C ILE A 564 -1.01 -9.98 21.79
N ALA A 565 0.13 -9.96 21.08
CA ALA A 565 0.43 -8.89 20.12
C ALA A 565 -0.59 -8.86 18.96
N TYR A 566 -0.95 -10.02 18.41
CA TYR A 566 -1.94 -10.17 17.35
C TYR A 566 -3.32 -9.65 17.79
N ALA A 567 -3.80 -10.07 18.96
CA ALA A 567 -5.09 -9.61 19.48
C ALA A 567 -5.10 -8.09 19.73
N ALA A 568 -4.01 -7.54 20.29
CA ALA A 568 -3.89 -6.11 20.52
C ALA A 568 -3.79 -5.29 19.21
N PHE A 569 -3.12 -5.83 18.19
CA PHE A 569 -3.07 -5.22 16.87
C PHE A 569 -4.45 -5.21 16.20
N GLN A 570 -5.11 -6.36 16.11
CA GLN A 570 -6.42 -6.46 15.45
C GLN A 570 -7.51 -5.65 16.15
N LEU A 571 -7.46 -5.57 17.48
CA LEU A 571 -8.28 -4.66 18.27
C LEU A 571 -8.10 -3.20 17.83
N GLY A 572 -6.84 -2.75 17.73
CA GLY A 572 -6.51 -1.40 17.27
C GLY A 572 -6.97 -1.17 15.82
N ALA A 573 -6.75 -2.15 14.95
CA ALA A 573 -7.07 -2.06 13.52
C ALA A 573 -8.58 -1.95 13.30
N ALA A 574 -9.38 -2.81 13.96
CA ALA A 574 -10.84 -2.77 13.90
C ALA A 574 -11.40 -1.46 14.48
N THR A 575 -10.82 -0.97 15.59
CA THR A 575 -11.22 0.31 16.20
C THR A 575 -10.98 1.48 15.24
N MET A 576 -9.81 1.54 14.62
CA MET A 576 -9.45 2.61 13.69
C MET A 576 -10.26 2.56 12.40
N ALA A 577 -10.50 1.37 11.86
CA ALA A 577 -11.39 1.18 10.72
C ALA A 577 -12.82 1.67 11.05
N GLY A 578 -13.32 1.36 12.24
CA GLY A 578 -14.66 1.76 12.69
C GLY A 578 -14.85 3.28 12.78
N HIS A 579 -13.79 4.06 13.03
CA HIS A 579 -13.87 5.53 13.04
C HIS A 579 -14.07 6.15 11.65
N SER A 580 -13.75 5.41 10.58
CA SER A 580 -13.84 5.91 9.20
C SER A 580 -14.94 5.21 8.39
N ALA A 581 -15.68 4.31 9.01
CA ALA A 581 -16.72 3.50 8.40
C ALA A 581 -18.10 4.18 8.47
N ASP A 582 -19.02 3.76 7.61
CA ASP A 582 -20.44 4.11 7.76
C ASP A 582 -21.05 3.43 9.01
N ALA A 583 -22.27 3.82 9.38
CA ALA A 583 -22.89 3.35 10.62
C ALA A 583 -23.08 1.81 10.68
N GLU A 584 -23.37 1.16 9.56
CA GLU A 584 -23.58 -0.29 9.54
C GLU A 584 -22.25 -1.05 9.65
N GLU A 585 -21.24 -0.62 8.91
CA GLU A 585 -19.91 -1.22 8.93
C GLU A 585 -19.19 -0.91 10.26
N GLN A 586 -19.40 0.28 10.82
CA GLN A 586 -18.93 0.64 12.16
C GLN A 586 -19.44 -0.34 13.22
N ALA A 587 -20.71 -0.75 13.18
CA ALA A 587 -21.25 -1.71 14.13
C ALA A 587 -20.56 -3.09 14.03
N ARG A 588 -20.28 -3.57 12.80
CA ARG A 588 -19.54 -4.82 12.57
C ARG A 588 -18.10 -4.74 13.10
N LEU A 589 -17.42 -3.64 12.82
CA LEU A 589 -16.05 -3.39 13.28
C LEU A 589 -15.95 -3.22 14.80
N GLN A 590 -16.96 -2.62 15.44
CA GLN A 590 -17.06 -2.56 16.90
C GLN A 590 -17.25 -3.96 17.52
N ALA A 591 -18.06 -4.81 16.90
CA ALA A 591 -18.22 -6.19 17.35
C ALA A 591 -16.90 -6.99 17.25
N GLU A 592 -16.13 -6.80 16.18
CA GLU A 592 -14.79 -7.38 16.06
C GLU A 592 -13.81 -6.82 17.09
N ALA A 593 -13.77 -5.50 17.29
CA ALA A 593 -12.94 -4.89 18.32
C ALA A 593 -13.26 -5.50 19.70
N GLU A 594 -14.54 -5.66 20.04
CA GLU A 594 -14.96 -6.30 21.29
C GLU A 594 -14.54 -7.79 21.35
N ARG A 595 -14.60 -8.52 20.23
CA ARG A 595 -14.08 -9.90 20.16
C ARG A 595 -12.59 -9.96 20.49
N TYR A 596 -11.77 -9.13 19.85
CA TYR A 596 -10.33 -9.08 20.11
C TYR A 596 -10.00 -8.59 21.52
N ARG A 597 -10.77 -7.64 22.05
CA ARG A 597 -10.63 -7.19 23.44
C ARG A 597 -10.81 -8.35 24.43
N ARG A 598 -11.80 -9.22 24.20
CA ARG A 598 -12.01 -10.43 25.03
C ARG A 598 -10.87 -11.43 24.89
N HIS A 599 -10.38 -11.69 23.68
CA HIS A 599 -9.21 -12.56 23.47
C HIS A 599 -7.98 -12.02 24.19
N LEU A 600 -7.67 -10.73 24.04
CA LEU A 600 -6.54 -10.08 24.71
C LEU A 600 -6.67 -10.21 26.23
N ALA A 601 -7.84 -9.92 26.80
CA ALA A 601 -8.08 -10.04 28.24
C ALA A 601 -8.00 -11.49 28.75
N ALA A 602 -8.36 -12.49 27.93
CA ALA A 602 -8.23 -13.89 28.29
C ALA A 602 -6.76 -14.34 28.28
N ARG A 603 -6.01 -14.00 27.22
CA ARG A 603 -4.59 -14.35 27.09
C ARG A 603 -3.72 -13.72 28.17
N LEU A 604 -3.92 -12.45 28.48
CA LEU A 604 -3.19 -11.76 29.56
C LEU A 604 -3.44 -12.34 30.96
N ARG A 605 -4.51 -13.13 31.16
CA ARG A 605 -4.78 -13.81 32.44
C ARG A 605 -4.07 -15.15 32.60
N VAL A 606 -3.78 -15.83 31.49
CA VAL A 606 -3.28 -17.21 31.50
C VAL A 606 -1.85 -17.35 31.01
N ALA A 607 -1.37 -16.43 30.18
CA ALA A 607 -0.03 -16.48 29.60
C ALA A 607 0.98 -15.79 30.53
N SER A 608 2.08 -16.48 30.83
CA SER A 608 3.22 -15.97 31.61
C SER A 608 4.53 -16.46 30.99
N PRO A 609 5.57 -15.62 30.91
CA PRO A 609 6.87 -16.02 30.35
C PRO A 609 7.59 -17.11 31.16
N ASP A 610 7.18 -17.35 32.42
CA ASP A 610 7.81 -18.33 33.33
C ASP A 610 7.15 -19.73 33.30
N ALA A 611 6.20 -19.97 32.39
CA ALA A 611 5.44 -21.23 32.32
C ALA A 611 6.10 -22.31 31.44
N SER A 612 7.42 -22.48 31.52
CA SER A 612 8.07 -23.69 31.00
C SER A 612 7.89 -24.84 32.00
N PRO A 613 7.38 -26.03 31.59
CA PRO A 613 7.41 -27.20 32.47
C PRO A 613 8.86 -27.66 32.62
N SER A 614 9.34 -27.73 33.86
CA SER A 614 10.57 -28.41 34.26
C SER A 614 10.65 -29.85 33.76
#